data_AF-A0A1F3ITF8-F1
#
_entry.id   AF-A0A1F3ITF8-F1
#
_cell.length_a   1.000
_cell.length_b   1.000
_cell.length_c   1.000
_cell.angle_alpha   90.00
_cell.angle_beta   90.00
_cell.angle_gamma   90.00
#
_symmetry.space_group_name_H-M   'P 1'
#
loop_
_entity.id
_entity.type
_entity.pdbx_description
1 polymer ?
#
loop_
_entity_poly.entity_id
_entity_poly.type
_entity_poly.pdbx_seq_one_letter_code
_entity_poly.pdbx_strand_id
1 'polypeptide(L)'
;MHLFKNKLYIILTGLCIAGYIWLFYNILNISDEGEVFNVCIIKHVANIPCPSCGSTRSIVSLLKGNIAEALYWNPLGLVIVLIMIGLPIWIIYDLIRNDDSLIRFYNSFETTLKKPKVASAGIVLILINWIWNILKGL
;
A
#
# COMPACT_ATOMS: atom_id res chain seq x y z
N MET A 1 27.03 -9.76 0.02
CA MET A 1 25.67 -9.99 -0.50
C MET A 1 24.65 -10.29 0.60
N HIS A 2 24.98 -11.11 1.61
CA HIS A 2 24.07 -11.47 2.72
C HIS A 2 23.63 -10.30 3.63
N LEU A 3 24.47 -9.27 3.80
CA LEU A 3 24.16 -8.12 4.66
C LEU A 3 23.04 -7.24 4.08
N PHE A 4 23.04 -7.03 2.75
CA PHE A 4 21.99 -6.28 2.04
C PHE A 4 20.67 -7.05 2.02
N LYS A 5 20.72 -8.39 1.85
CA LYS A 5 19.56 -9.27 2.00
C LYS A 5 18.88 -9.08 3.35
N ASN A 6 19.63 -9.26 4.44
CA ASN A 6 19.05 -9.18 5.77
C ASN A 6 18.48 -7.79 6.06
N LYS A 7 19.15 -6.72 5.62
CA LYS A 7 18.65 -5.35 5.81
C LYS A 7 17.33 -5.08 5.08
N LEU A 8 17.21 -5.50 3.81
CA LEU A 8 15.96 -5.33 3.05
C LEU A 8 14.80 -6.10 3.71
N TYR A 9 15.02 -7.35 4.11
CA TYR A 9 13.97 -8.19 4.70
C TYR A 9 13.50 -7.63 6.04
N ILE A 10 14.41 -7.12 6.86
CA ILE A 10 14.07 -6.45 8.13
C ILE A 10 13.20 -5.22 7.86
N ILE A 11 13.58 -4.37 6.90
CA ILE A 11 12.79 -3.17 6.56
C ILE A 11 11.40 -3.56 6.06
N LEU A 12 11.31 -4.48 5.10
CA LEU A 12 10.03 -4.90 4.52
C LEU A 12 9.12 -5.56 5.57
N THR A 13 9.68 -6.41 6.43
CA THR A 13 8.93 -7.04 7.53
C THR A 13 8.45 -6.00 8.53
N GLY A 14 9.30 -5.04 8.92
CA GLY A 14 8.93 -3.95 9.81
C GLY A 14 7.80 -3.09 9.25
N LEU A 15 7.84 -2.76 7.96
CA LEU A 15 6.78 -2.01 7.27
C LEU A 15 5.46 -2.80 7.23
N CYS A 16 5.51 -4.11 6.94
CA CYS A 16 4.32 -4.97 6.99
C CYS A 16 3.71 -5.00 8.39
N ILE A 17 4.53 -5.22 9.43
CA ILE A 17 4.07 -5.25 10.82
C ILE A 17 3.42 -3.92 11.19
N ALA A 18 4.06 -2.79 10.91
CA ALA A 18 3.49 -1.46 11.16
C ALA A 18 2.16 -1.25 10.42
N GLY A 19 2.08 -1.68 9.15
CA GLY A 19 0.84 -1.63 8.36
C GLY A 19 -0.28 -2.48 8.95
N TYR A 20 0.01 -3.70 9.40
CA TYR A 20 -0.96 -4.58 10.05
C TYR A 20 -1.45 -4.01 11.38
N ILE A 21 -0.54 -3.48 12.20
CA ILE A 21 -0.90 -2.82 13.47
C ILE A 21 -1.81 -1.63 13.20
N TRP A 22 -1.47 -0.78 12.23
CA TRP A 22 -2.31 0.37 11.84
C TRP A 22 -3.70 -0.07 11.36
N LEU A 23 -3.77 -1.07 10.49
CA LEU A 23 -5.03 -1.59 9.97
C LEU A 23 -5.88 -2.20 11.09
N PHE A 24 -5.28 -3.00 11.97
CA PHE A 24 -5.94 -3.60 13.11
C PHE A 24 -6.50 -2.53 14.07
N TYR A 25 -5.69 -1.50 14.39
CA TYR A 25 -6.15 -0.35 15.16
C TYR A 25 -7.35 0.33 14.51
N ASN A 26 -7.31 0.56 13.19
CA ASN A 26 -8.44 1.17 12.48
C ASN A 26 -9.68 0.30 12.55
N ILE A 27 -9.56 -1.02 12.34
CA ILE A 27 -10.70 -1.95 12.40
C ILE A 27 -11.35 -1.96 13.78
N LEU A 28 -10.55 -1.96 14.85
CA LEU A 28 -11.06 -1.92 16.23
C LEU A 28 -11.74 -0.60 16.60
N ASN A 29 -11.35 0.50 15.94
CA ASN A 29 -11.90 1.83 16.18
C ASN A 29 -12.84 2.30 15.07
N ILE A 30 -13.36 1.39 14.23
CA ILE A 30 -14.50 1.69 13.37
C ILE A 30 -15.67 1.95 14.33
N SER A 31 -16.06 3.21 14.48
CA SER A 31 -17.30 3.58 15.17
C SER A 31 -18.50 2.96 14.46
N ASP A 32 -19.59 2.71 15.20
CA ASP A 32 -20.84 2.12 14.67
C ASP A 32 -21.45 2.90 13.48
N GLU A 33 -20.99 4.13 13.24
CA GLU A 33 -21.37 4.98 12.10
C GLU A 33 -20.54 4.71 10.83
N GLY A 34 -19.58 3.77 10.87
CA GLY A 34 -18.78 3.36 9.71
C GLY A 34 -17.67 4.35 9.31
N GLU A 35 -17.37 5.34 10.15
CA GLU A 35 -16.32 6.32 9.89
C GLU A 35 -14.93 5.75 10.25
N VAL A 36 -14.13 5.49 9.23
CA VAL A 36 -12.70 5.17 9.41
C VAL A 36 -11.97 6.41 9.92
N PHE A 37 -11.24 6.25 11.03
CA PHE A 37 -10.47 7.31 11.70
C PHE A 37 -9.40 7.88 10.76
N ASN A 38 -9.71 9.01 10.10
CA ASN A 38 -8.86 9.62 9.09
C ASN A 38 -7.85 10.59 9.71
N VAL A 39 -6.76 10.08 10.28
CA VAL A 39 -5.61 10.91 10.68
C VAL A 39 -4.65 11.05 9.51
N CYS A 40 -5.07 11.76 8.45
CA CYS A 40 -4.14 12.14 7.38
C CYS A 40 -3.58 13.53 7.70
N ILE A 41 -2.37 13.58 8.26
CA ILE A 41 -1.68 14.83 8.60
C ILE A 41 -1.56 15.75 7.39
N ILE A 42 -1.32 15.18 6.20
CA ILE A 42 -1.20 15.94 4.94
C ILE A 42 -2.53 16.64 4.62
N LYS A 43 -3.66 15.95 4.73
CA LYS A 43 -4.98 16.56 4.51
C LYS A 43 -5.26 17.63 5.56
N HIS A 44 -4.91 17.38 6.82
CA HIS A 44 -5.17 18.32 7.91
C HIS A 44 -4.33 19.61 7.80
N VAL A 45 -3.12 19.54 7.27
CA VAL A 45 -2.21 20.70 7.16
C VAL A 45 -2.38 21.41 5.81
N ALA A 46 -2.44 20.66 4.71
CA ALA A 46 -2.47 21.22 3.36
C ALA A 46 -3.88 21.44 2.81
N ASN A 47 -4.93 20.94 3.48
CA ASN A 47 -6.33 20.93 3.00
C ASN A 47 -6.51 20.27 1.62
N ILE A 48 -5.55 19.47 1.16
CA ILE A 48 -5.56 18.78 -0.13
C ILE A 48 -5.32 17.29 0.14
N PRO A 49 -6.18 16.38 -0.37
CA PRO A 49 -5.96 14.94 -0.25
C PRO A 49 -4.69 14.55 -1.03
N CYS A 50 -3.90 13.61 -0.51
CA CYS A 50 -2.78 13.01 -1.23
C CYS A 50 -3.27 11.81 -2.09
N PRO A 51 -2.46 11.29 -3.03
CA PRO A 51 -2.87 10.13 -3.85
C PRO A 51 -3.25 8.89 -3.03
N SER A 52 -2.76 8.73 -1.80
CA SER A 52 -3.11 7.60 -0.94
C SER A 52 -4.32 7.86 0.00
N CYS A 53 -4.92 9.06 -0.03
CA CYS A 53 -6.12 9.37 0.75
C CYS A 53 -7.25 8.38 0.41
N GLY A 54 -7.97 7.90 1.44
CA GLY A 54 -9.03 6.91 1.28
C GLY A 54 -8.55 5.46 1.13
N SER A 55 -7.25 5.18 1.15
CA SER A 55 -6.72 3.81 1.07
C SER A 55 -7.20 2.93 2.24
N THR A 56 -7.21 3.43 3.48
CA THR A 56 -7.74 2.65 4.62
C THR A 56 -9.24 2.36 4.47
N ARG A 57 -10.05 3.32 3.99
CA ARG A 57 -11.47 3.09 3.67
C ARG A 57 -11.64 2.04 2.59
N SER A 58 -10.82 2.09 1.54
CA SER A 58 -10.79 1.08 0.49
C SER A 58 -10.53 -0.32 1.05
N ILE A 59 -9.52 -0.47 1.91
CA ILE A 59 -9.18 -1.76 2.54
C ILE A 59 -10.34 -2.25 3.41
N VAL A 60 -10.94 -1.37 4.22
CA VAL A 60 -12.10 -1.74 5.05
C VAL A 60 -13.29 -2.18 4.20
N SER A 61 -13.59 -1.49 3.08
CA SER A 61 -14.64 -1.93 2.15
C SER A 61 -14.32 -3.27 1.50
N LEU A 62 -13.04 -3.57 1.17
CA LEU A 62 -12.62 -4.89 0.71
C LEU A 62 -12.87 -5.97 1.76
N LEU A 63 -12.55 -5.70 3.03
CA LEU A 63 -12.79 -6.63 4.14
C LEU A 63 -14.29 -6.89 4.38
N LYS A 64 -15.15 -5.91 4.07
CA LYS A 64 -16.62 -6.06 4.07
C LYS A 64 -17.16 -6.77 2.82
N GLY A 65 -16.30 -7.16 1.87
CA GLY A 65 -16.67 -7.82 0.61
C GLY A 65 -17.14 -6.88 -0.50
N ASN A 66 -17.06 -5.55 -0.30
CA ASN A 66 -17.52 -4.58 -1.29
C ASN A 66 -16.35 -4.05 -2.15
N ILE A 67 -16.05 -4.77 -3.22
CA ILE A 67 -14.95 -4.44 -4.15
C ILE A 67 -15.23 -3.13 -4.91
N ALA A 68 -16.48 -2.89 -5.31
CA ALA A 68 -16.86 -1.69 -6.06
C ALA A 68 -16.64 -0.43 -5.21
N GLU A 69 -17.07 -0.47 -3.94
CA GLU A 69 -16.85 0.62 -3.00
C GLU A 69 -15.36 0.79 -2.67
N ALA A 70 -14.61 -0.29 -2.56
CA ALA A 70 -13.17 -0.22 -2.36
C ALA A 70 -12.43 0.50 -3.50
N LEU A 71 -12.78 0.18 -4.75
CA LEU A 71 -12.23 0.84 -5.93
C LEU A 71 -12.68 2.30 -6.00
N TYR A 72 -13.91 2.59 -5.61
CA TYR A 72 -14.42 3.96 -5.53
C TYR A 72 -13.62 4.79 -4.53
N TRP A 73 -13.33 4.25 -3.34
CA TRP A 73 -12.54 4.94 -2.32
C TRP A 73 -11.12 5.23 -2.80
N ASN A 74 -10.35 4.19 -3.13
CA ASN A 74 -9.04 4.35 -3.73
C ASN A 74 -8.54 3.02 -4.34
N PRO A 75 -8.29 2.93 -5.66
CA PRO A 75 -7.73 1.73 -6.28
C PRO A 75 -6.40 1.26 -5.67
N LEU A 76 -5.61 2.17 -5.09
CA LEU A 76 -4.36 1.82 -4.41
C LEU A 76 -4.60 0.94 -3.17
N GLY A 77 -5.78 1.00 -2.55
CA GLY A 77 -6.13 0.13 -1.43
C GLY A 77 -6.03 -1.36 -1.80
N LEU A 78 -6.48 -1.73 -3.00
CA LEU A 78 -6.37 -3.11 -3.51
C LEU A 78 -4.90 -3.53 -3.66
N VAL A 79 -4.07 -2.65 -4.23
CA VAL A 79 -2.63 -2.90 -4.41
C VAL A 79 -1.95 -3.08 -3.05
N ILE A 80 -2.30 -2.24 -2.06
CA ILE A 80 -1.76 -2.33 -0.69
C ILE A 80 -2.12 -3.66 -0.05
N VAL A 81 -3.36 -4.14 -0.15
CA VAL A 81 -3.78 -5.45 0.40
C VAL A 81 -2.98 -6.59 -0.23
N LEU A 82 -2.84 -6.58 -1.56
CA LEU A 82 -2.07 -7.60 -2.27
C LEU A 82 -0.60 -7.63 -1.82
N ILE A 83 0.01 -6.47 -1.60
CA ILE A 83 1.38 -6.38 -1.07
C ILE A 83 1.43 -6.85 0.37
N MET A 84 0.52 -6.40 1.22
CA MET A 84 0.51 -6.77 2.65
C MET A 84 0.35 -8.28 2.84
N ILE A 85 -0.42 -8.97 1.98
CA ILE A 85 -0.58 -10.43 2.05
C ILE A 85 0.56 -11.15 1.34
N GLY A 86 0.89 -10.75 0.11
CA GLY A 86 1.86 -11.45 -0.73
C GLY A 86 3.30 -11.32 -0.23
N LEU A 87 3.68 -10.15 0.27
CA LEU A 87 5.08 -9.87 0.67
C LEU A 87 5.53 -10.71 1.88
N PRO A 88 4.77 -10.82 2.99
CA PRO A 88 5.13 -11.71 4.10
C PRO A 88 5.22 -13.18 3.69
N ILE A 89 4.28 -13.66 2.85
CA ILE A 89 4.30 -15.03 2.35
C ILE A 89 5.57 -15.28 1.55
N TRP A 90 5.95 -14.34 0.69
CA TRP A 90 7.16 -14.45 -0.12
C TRP A 90 8.44 -14.39 0.72
N ILE A 91 8.48 -13.51 1.73
CA ILE A 91 9.58 -13.45 2.70
C ILE A 91 9.75 -14.80 3.42
N ILE A 92 8.65 -15.38 3.92
CA ILE A 92 8.66 -16.68 4.61
C ILE A 92 9.13 -17.78 3.64
N TYR A 93 8.65 -17.78 2.40
CA TYR A 93 9.07 -18.74 1.37
C TYR A 93 10.59 -18.68 1.14
N ASP A 94 11.15 -17.48 0.94
CA ASP A 94 12.57 -17.29 0.72
C ASP A 94 13.42 -17.68 1.94
N LEU A 95 12.94 -17.42 3.16
CA LEU A 95 13.61 -17.82 4.40
C LEU A 95 13.64 -19.35 4.57
N ILE A 96 12.54 -20.05 4.27
CA ILE A 96 12.45 -21.52 4.37
C ILE A 96 13.31 -22.19 3.28
N ARG A 97 13.27 -21.67 2.05
CA ARG A 97 14.03 -22.22 0.92
C ARG A 97 15.49 -21.76 0.86
N ASN A 98 15.87 -20.82 1.72
CA ASN A 98 17.15 -20.11 1.66
C ASN A 98 17.44 -19.55 0.25
N ASP A 99 16.41 -19.03 -0.41
CA ASP A 99 16.48 -18.43 -1.75
C ASP A 99 16.49 -16.88 -1.64
N ASP A 100 16.86 -16.22 -2.74
CA ASP A 100 16.94 -14.77 -2.91
C ASP A 100 15.90 -14.28 -3.94
N SER A 101 14.79 -15.00 -4.11
CA SER A 101 13.84 -14.74 -5.20
C SER A 101 13.17 -13.38 -5.10
N LEU A 102 12.84 -12.92 -3.89
CA LEU A 102 12.32 -11.58 -3.61
C LEU A 102 13.33 -10.49 -3.93
N ILE A 103 14.63 -10.72 -3.66
CA ILE A 103 15.69 -9.74 -3.96
C ILE A 103 15.90 -9.64 -5.46
N ARG A 104 15.95 -10.77 -6.16
CA ARG A 104 16.04 -10.79 -7.62
C ARG A 104 14.86 -10.07 -8.24
N PHE A 105 13.66 -10.29 -7.71
CA PHE A 105 12.47 -9.55 -8.13
C PHE A 105 12.58 -8.05 -7.84
N TYR A 106 12.98 -7.66 -6.63
CA TYR A 106 13.17 -6.26 -6.24
C TYR A 106 14.15 -5.53 -7.18
N ASN A 107 15.31 -6.14 -7.46
CA ASN A 107 16.31 -5.56 -8.37
C ASN A 107 15.79 -5.45 -9.81
N SER A 108 15.06 -6.46 -10.28
CA SER A 108 14.41 -6.45 -11.61
C SER A 108 13.32 -5.38 -11.70
N PHE A 109 12.53 -5.23 -10.64
CA PHE A 109 11.51 -4.20 -10.53
C PHE A 109 12.14 -2.80 -10.52
N GLU A 110 13.19 -2.59 -9.73
CA GLU A 110 13.91 -1.31 -9.66
C GLU A 110 14.51 -0.92 -11.03
N THR A 111 15.16 -1.86 -11.73
CA THR A 111 15.71 -1.60 -13.07
C THR A 111 14.62 -1.35 -14.11
N THR A 112 13.46 -1.99 -13.98
CA THR A 112 12.30 -1.74 -14.85
C THR A 112 11.68 -0.38 -14.57
N LEU A 113 11.53 0.00 -13.29
CA LEU A 113 10.97 1.28 -12.87
C LEU A 113 11.86 2.47 -13.26
N LYS A 114 13.18 2.28 -13.28
CA LYS A 114 14.15 3.28 -13.77
C LYS A 114 14.05 3.57 -15.27
N LYS A 115 13.37 2.71 -16.06
CA LYS A 115 13.15 2.98 -17.49
C LYS A 115 12.20 4.19 -17.62
N PRO A 116 12.56 5.24 -18.37
CA PRO A 116 11.83 6.50 -18.37
C PRO A 116 10.37 6.33 -18.82
N LYS A 117 10.10 5.44 -19.78
CA LYS A 117 8.74 5.13 -20.24
C LYS A 117 7.85 4.50 -19.15
N VAL A 118 8.44 3.64 -18.32
CA VAL A 118 7.72 2.97 -17.22
C VAL A 118 7.52 3.95 -16.07
N ALA A 119 8.55 4.70 -15.70
CA ALA A 119 8.47 5.76 -14.71
C ALA A 119 7.40 6.79 -15.07
N SER A 120 7.39 7.29 -16.31
CA SER A 120 6.40 8.27 -16.77
C SER A 120 4.98 7.70 -16.72
N ALA A 121 4.78 6.45 -17.14
CA ALA A 121 3.47 5.79 -17.06
C ALA A 121 3.00 5.67 -15.60
N GLY A 122 3.87 5.25 -14.68
CA GLY A 122 3.56 5.17 -13.25
C GLY A 122 3.20 6.52 -12.64
N ILE A 123 3.96 7.58 -12.97
CA ILE A 123 3.67 8.95 -12.52
C ILE A 123 2.31 9.40 -13.03
N VAL A 124 2.02 9.20 -14.32
CA VAL A 124 0.71 9.56 -14.90
C VAL A 124 -0.42 8.82 -14.20
N LEU A 125 -0.27 7.52 -13.91
CA LEU A 125 -1.28 6.76 -13.17
C LEU A 125 -1.53 7.31 -11.76
N ILE A 126 -0.46 7.69 -11.04
CA ILE A 126 -0.57 8.31 -9.72
C ILE A 126 -1.25 9.68 -9.81
N LEU A 127 -0.93 10.48 -10.83
CA LEU A 127 -1.56 11.79 -11.04
C LEU A 127 -3.05 11.66 -11.36
N ILE A 128 -3.44 10.69 -12.20
CA ILE A 128 -4.85 10.40 -12.48
C ILE A 128 -5.60 10.03 -11.20
N ASN A 129 -5.02 9.13 -10.39
CA ASN A 129 -5.59 8.76 -9.09
C ASN A 129 -5.72 9.97 -8.15
N TRP A 130 -4.69 10.82 -8.13
CA TRP A 130 -4.68 12.01 -7.28
C TRP A 130 -5.75 13.03 -7.67
N ILE A 131 -5.86 13.34 -8.97
CA ILE A 131 -6.91 14.20 -9.52
C ILE A 131 -8.28 13.64 -9.17
N TRP A 132 -8.47 12.32 -9.32
CA TRP A 132 -9.74 11.68 -8.96
C TRP A 132 -10.07 11.84 -7.48
N ASN A 133 -9.08 11.75 -6.59
CA ASN A 133 -9.31 11.98 -5.16
C ASN A 133 -9.68 13.44 -4.85
N ILE A 134 -9.04 14.41 -5.51
CA ILE A 134 -9.39 15.84 -5.37
C ILE A 134 -10.82 16.09 -5.85
N LEU A 135 -11.22 15.54 -7.00
CA LEU A 135 -12.57 15.69 -7.54
C LEU A 135 -13.66 15.10 -6.63
N LYS A 136 -13.34 14.03 -5.89
CA LYS A 136 -14.25 13.43 -4.90
C LYS A 136 -14.34 14.24 -3.60
N GLY A 137 -13.53 15.27 -3.42
CA GLY A 137 -13.46 16.04 -2.16
C GLY A 137 -12.97 15.20 -0.98
N LEU A 138 -12.10 14.22 -1.25
CA LEU A 138 -11.60 13.24 -0.27
C LEU A 138 -10.80 13.85 0.87
#